data_AF-A0A7Z9M872-F1
#
_entry.id   AF-A0A7Z9M872-F1
#
_cell.length_a   1.000
_cell.length_b   1.000
_cell.length_c   1.000
_cell.angle_alpha   90.00
_cell.angle_beta   90.00
_cell.angle_gamma   90.00
#
_symmetry.space_group_name_H-M   'P 1'
#
loop_
_entity.id
_entity.type
_entity.pdbx_description
1 polymer ?
#
loop_
_entity_poly.entity_id
_entity_poly.type
_entity_poly.pdbx_seq_one_letter_code
_entity_poly.pdbx_strand_id
1 'polypeptide(L)'
;SSATLLFILMDMNAGGMPLPASFQGIAAYIGSCVFFAFSMIGMFVGLAKIGAIRTSLLMNFEPVSSIALGALLLDQVLEPLQLVGAGVVIAAILLAELVKNSSEANENF
;
A
#
# COMPACT_ATOMS: atom_id res chain seq x y z
N SER A 1 5.37 -9.88 17.67
CA SER A 1 6.06 -9.85 16.37
C SER A 1 7.24 -8.91 16.44
N SER A 2 8.34 -9.15 15.72
CA SER A 2 9.58 -8.34 15.80
C SER A 2 9.36 -6.84 15.62
N ALA A 3 8.34 -6.45 14.85
CA ALA A 3 7.89 -5.07 14.69
C ALA A 3 7.44 -4.41 16.00
N THR A 4 6.73 -5.14 16.88
CA THR A 4 6.28 -4.63 18.19
C THR A 4 7.46 -4.32 19.09
N LEU A 5 8.50 -5.17 19.05
CA LEU A 5 9.74 -4.98 19.81
C LEU A 5 10.50 -3.74 19.33
N LEU A 6 10.64 -3.55 18.01
CA LEU A 6 11.26 -2.37 17.44
C LEU A 6 10.50 -1.08 17.80
N PHE A 7 9.17 -1.13 17.77
CA PHE A 7 8.32 0.00 18.15
C PHE A 7 8.52 0.41 19.62
N ILE A 8 8.53 -0.56 20.54
CA ILE A 8 8.73 -0.30 21.97
C ILE A 8 10.13 0.28 22.23
N LEU A 9 11.17 -0.25 21.57
CA LEU A 9 12.54 0.25 21.72
C LEU A 9 12.69 1.68 21.19
N MET A 10 12.05 2.02 20.07
CA MET A 10 12.04 3.40 19.55
C MET A 10 11.24 4.34 20.45
N ASP A 11 10.12 3.89 21.02
CA ASP A 11 9.29 4.67 21.93
C ASP A 11 10.02 5.06 23.23
N MET A 12 10.73 4.09 23.82
CA MET A 12 11.57 4.33 25.00
C MET A 12 12.68 5.35 24.72
N ASN A 13 13.19 5.40 23.48
CA ASN A 13 14.24 6.33 23.08
C ASN A 13 13.70 7.71 22.65
N ALA A 14 12.44 7.79 22.22
CA ALA A 14 11.79 9.03 21.77
C ALA A 14 11.13 9.85 22.89
N GLY A 15 11.16 9.36 24.14
CA GLY A 15 10.59 10.07 25.29
C GLY A 15 9.11 9.77 25.56
N GLY A 16 8.59 8.68 24.99
CA GLY A 16 7.21 8.21 25.13
C GLY A 16 6.29 8.69 24.02
N MET A 17 5.28 7.86 23.70
CA MET A 17 4.36 8.06 22.59
C MET A 17 3.45 9.26 22.85
N PRO A 18 3.64 10.41 22.17
CA PRO A 18 2.69 11.49 22.30
C PRO A 18 1.41 11.02 21.59
N LEU A 19 0.39 10.66 22.37
CA LEU A 19 -0.93 10.46 21.81
C LEU A 19 -1.30 11.72 21.03
N PRO A 20 -1.90 11.59 19.83
CA PRO A 20 -2.28 12.75 19.03
C PRO A 20 -3.28 13.58 19.84
N ALA A 21 -2.79 14.64 20.48
CA ALA A 21 -3.60 15.57 21.27
C ALA A 21 -4.21 16.69 20.38
N SER A 22 -3.70 16.82 19.15
CA SER A 22 -4.23 17.76 18.16
C SER A 22 -5.45 17.17 17.45
N PHE A 23 -6.41 18.04 17.12
CA PHE A 23 -7.58 17.66 16.34
C PHE A 23 -7.20 16.96 15.02
N GLN A 24 -6.20 17.49 14.32
CA GLN A 24 -5.69 16.91 13.08
C GLN A 24 -5.09 15.51 13.28
N GLY A 25 -4.36 15.28 14.38
CA GLY A 25 -3.80 13.96 14.70
C GLY A 25 -4.86 12.92 15.01
N ILE A 26 -5.90 13.29 15.76
CA ILE A 26 -7.04 12.40 16.06
C ILE A 26 -7.83 12.08 14.78
N ALA A 27 -8.09 13.09 13.96
CA ALA A 27 -8.78 12.91 12.68
C ALA A 27 -8.00 11.99 11.73
N ALA A 28 -6.67 12.17 11.62
CA ALA A 28 -5.81 11.28 10.85
C ALA A 28 -5.80 9.84 11.39
N TYR A 29 -5.75 9.68 12.71
CA TYR A 29 -5.80 8.37 13.36
C TYR A 29 -7.11 7.64 13.06
N ILE A 30 -8.26 8.26 13.34
CA ILE A 30 -9.59 7.68 13.05
C ILE A 30 -9.74 7.43 11.55
N GLY A 31 -9.33 8.38 10.71
CA GLY A 31 -9.35 8.26 9.26
C GLY A 31 -8.61 7.01 8.80
N SER A 32 -7.38 6.79 9.30
CA SER A 32 -6.58 5.61 8.94
C SER A 32 -7.26 4.29 9.28
N CYS A 33 -7.91 4.19 10.45
CA CYS A 33 -8.67 3.01 10.84
C CYS A 33 -9.85 2.73 9.89
N VAL A 34 -10.59 3.78 9.51
CA VAL A 34 -11.73 3.66 8.59
C VAL A 34 -11.27 3.27 7.19
N PHE A 35 -10.23 3.92 6.66
CA PHE A 35 -9.65 3.58 5.35
C PHE A 35 -9.10 2.16 5.31
N PHE A 36 -8.44 1.71 6.38
CA PHE A 36 -7.96 0.34 6.49
C PHE A 36 -9.11 -0.68 6.48
N ALA A 37 -10.16 -0.44 7.27
CA ALA A 37 -11.34 -1.31 7.29
C ALA A 37 -11.99 -1.38 5.90
N PHE A 38 -12.14 -0.24 5.22
CA PHE A 38 -12.67 -0.18 3.86
C PHE A 38 -11.78 -0.93 2.86
N SER A 39 -10.47 -0.75 2.94
CA SER A 39 -9.48 -1.46 2.10
C SER A 39 -9.59 -2.97 2.28
N MET A 40 -9.66 -3.46 3.52
CA MET A 40 -9.80 -4.90 3.80
C MET A 40 -11.10 -5.48 3.25
N ILE A 41 -12.22 -4.77 3.40
CA ILE A 41 -13.48 -5.18 2.78
C ILE A 41 -13.33 -5.23 1.25
N GLY A 42 -12.73 -4.19 0.65
CA GLY A 42 -12.45 -4.12 -0.78
C GLY A 42 -11.59 -5.30 -1.27
N MET A 43 -10.56 -5.68 -0.51
CA MET A 43 -9.71 -6.83 -0.79
C MET A 43 -10.52 -8.14 -0.83
N PHE A 44 -11.37 -8.40 0.18
CA PHE A 44 -12.20 -9.60 0.19
C PHE A 44 -13.25 -9.61 -0.94
N VAL A 45 -13.82 -8.45 -1.26
CA VAL A 45 -14.73 -8.31 -2.41
C VAL A 45 -13.98 -8.56 -3.72
N GLY A 46 -12.77 -8.04 -3.88
CA GLY A 46 -11.90 -8.30 -5.03
C GLY A 46 -11.59 -9.79 -5.16
N LEU A 47 -11.21 -10.43 -4.05
CA LEU A 47 -10.92 -11.85 -4.00
C LEU A 47 -12.12 -12.69 -4.48
N ALA A 48 -13.33 -12.33 -4.05
CA ALA A 48 -14.56 -13.01 -4.44
C ALA A 48 -14.96 -12.76 -5.90
N LYS A 49 -14.68 -11.57 -6.47
CA LYS A 49 -15.16 -11.17 -7.80
C LYS A 49 -14.19 -11.48 -8.94
N ILE A 50 -12.90 -11.24 -8.75
CA ILE A 50 -11.87 -11.33 -9.80
C ILE A 50 -10.79 -12.39 -9.50
N GLY A 51 -10.92 -13.09 -8.36
CA GLY A 51 -10.02 -14.16 -7.96
C GLY A 51 -8.72 -13.68 -7.30
N ALA A 52 -8.00 -14.64 -6.70
CA ALA A 52 -6.81 -14.36 -5.88
C ALA A 52 -5.66 -13.75 -6.66
N ILE A 53 -5.41 -14.23 -7.89
CA ILE A 53 -4.26 -13.76 -8.70
C ILE A 53 -4.43 -12.28 -9.06
N ARG A 54 -5.58 -11.88 -9.61
CA ARG A 54 -5.83 -10.49 -10.02
C ARG A 54 -5.87 -9.55 -8.82
N THR A 55 -6.46 -10.00 -7.70
CA THR A 55 -6.46 -9.22 -6.45
C THR A 55 -5.05 -9.02 -5.91
N SER A 56 -4.20 -10.06 -5.91
CA SER A 56 -2.80 -9.96 -5.48
C SER A 56 -2.00 -9.00 -6.37
N LEU A 57 -2.20 -9.01 -7.69
CA LEU A 57 -1.58 -8.05 -8.59
C LEU A 57 -1.97 -6.59 -8.26
N LEU A 58 -3.24 -6.34 -7.93
CA LEU A 58 -3.68 -5.01 -7.48
C LEU A 58 -3.06 -4.61 -6.14
N MET A 59 -2.83 -5.55 -5.22
CA MET A 59 -2.14 -5.25 -3.95
C MET A 59 -0.68 -4.86 -4.17
N ASN A 60 -0.02 -5.35 -5.23
CA ASN A 60 1.33 -4.90 -5.60
C ASN A 60 1.36 -3.43 -6.06
N PHE A 61 0.21 -2.80 -6.34
CA PHE A 61 0.13 -1.37 -6.62
C PHE A 61 0.18 -0.49 -5.36
N GLU A 62 0.00 -1.08 -4.17
CA GLU A 62 0.01 -0.37 -2.88
C GLU A 62 1.23 0.54 -2.67
N PRO A 63 2.48 0.11 -2.98
CA PRO A 63 3.65 0.97 -2.81
C PRO A 63 3.60 2.21 -3.72
N VAL A 64 3.12 2.05 -4.96
CA VAL A 64 3.03 3.13 -5.95
C VAL A 64 1.96 4.14 -5.52
N SER A 65 0.78 3.67 -5.09
CA SER A 65 -0.27 4.54 -4.57
C SER A 65 0.18 5.25 -3.28
N SER A 66 0.92 4.57 -2.41
CA SER A 66 1.42 5.17 -1.17
C SER A 66 2.42 6.28 -1.43
N ILE A 67 3.36 6.08 -2.37
CA ILE A 67 4.33 7.11 -2.80
C ILE A 67 3.59 8.32 -3.41
N ALA A 68 2.61 8.07 -4.28
CA ALA A 68 1.83 9.14 -4.91
C ALA A 68 1.03 9.94 -3.89
N LEU A 69 0.33 9.28 -2.96
CA LEU A 69 -0.43 9.94 -1.91
C LEU A 69 0.47 10.67 -0.91
N GLY A 70 1.64 10.13 -0.57
CA GLY A 70 2.62 10.81 0.27
C GLY A 70 3.13 12.11 -0.36
N ALA A 71 3.44 12.07 -1.65
CA ALA A 71 3.84 13.27 -2.39
C ALA A 71 2.72 14.31 -2.49
N LEU A 72 1.47 13.88 -2.72
CA LEU A 72 0.33 14.78 -2.95
C LEU A 72 -0.31 15.33 -1.67
N LEU A 73 -0.40 14.54 -0.60
CA LEU A 73 -1.14 14.88 0.62
C LEU A 73 -0.23 15.34 1.76
N LEU A 74 1.02 14.88 1.79
CA LEU A 74 1.98 15.20 2.85
C LEU A 74 3.12 16.12 2.35
N ASP A 75 3.04 16.60 1.10
CA ASP A 75 4.08 17.40 0.44
C ASP A 75 5.49 16.76 0.55
N GLN A 76 5.55 15.42 0.53
CA GLN A 76 6.82 14.71 0.63
C GLN A 76 7.66 14.92 -0.63
N VAL A 77 8.93 15.29 -0.42
CA VAL A 77 9.93 15.35 -1.49
C VAL A 77 10.38 13.94 -1.83
N LEU A 78 10.10 13.53 -3.07
CA LEU A 78 10.48 12.20 -3.57
C LEU A 78 11.96 12.16 -3.89
N GLU A 79 12.70 11.26 -3.24
CA GLU A 79 14.09 11.01 -3.59
C GLU A 79 14.22 10.24 -4.92
N PRO A 80 15.32 10.45 -5.68
CA PRO A 80 15.54 9.75 -6.95
C PRO A 80 15.42 8.23 -6.85
N LEU A 81 15.86 7.64 -5.74
CA LEU A 81 15.77 6.20 -5.52
C LEU A 81 14.32 5.70 -5.37
N GLN A 82 13.44 6.50 -4.75
CA GLN A 82 12.02 6.15 -4.63
C GLN A 82 11.33 6.14 -5.99
N LEU A 83 11.70 7.08 -6.88
CA LEU A 83 11.20 7.11 -8.25
C LEU A 83 11.63 5.88 -9.05
N VAL A 84 12.88 5.43 -8.90
CA VAL A 84 13.37 4.20 -9.51
C VAL A 84 12.58 2.99 -8.99
N GLY A 85 12.41 2.90 -7.66
CA GLY A 85 11.61 1.83 -7.05
C GLY A 85 10.16 1.80 -7.56
N ALA A 86 9.50 2.96 -7.64
CA ALA A 86 8.15 3.09 -8.20
C ALA A 86 8.10 2.61 -9.67
N GLY A 87 9.09 2.98 -10.48
CA GLY A 87 9.22 2.52 -11.87
C GLY A 87 9.32 1.00 -11.99
N VAL A 88 10.11 0.35 -11.12
CA VAL A 88 10.25 -1.11 -11.10
C VAL A 88 8.92 -1.79 -10.79
N VAL A 89 8.17 -1.28 -9.81
CA VAL A 89 6.86 -1.85 -9.44
C VAL A 89 5.86 -1.71 -10.58
N ILE A 90 5.80 -0.55 -11.23
CA ILE A 90 4.92 -0.34 -12.40
C ILE A 90 5.28 -1.30 -13.52
N ALA A 91 6.57 -1.47 -13.83
CA ALA A 91 7.03 -2.41 -14.85
C ALA A 91 6.63 -3.85 -14.53
N ALA A 92 6.77 -4.29 -13.28
CA ALA A 92 6.37 -5.62 -12.84
C ALA A 92 4.87 -5.88 -13.02
N ILE A 93 4.02 -4.90 -12.64
CA ILE A 93 2.56 -5.00 -12.79
C ILE A 93 2.17 -5.11 -14.28
N LEU A 94 2.75 -4.27 -15.14
CA LEU A 94 2.49 -4.28 -16.58
C LEU A 94 2.91 -5.61 -17.22
N LEU A 95 4.10 -6.12 -16.88
CA LEU A 95 4.57 -7.41 -17.38
C LEU A 95 3.67 -8.56 -16.93
N ALA A 96 3.22 -8.57 -15.68
CA ALA A 96 2.32 -9.61 -15.17
C ALA A 96 0.98 -9.63 -15.90
N GLU A 97 0.41 -8.46 -16.21
CA GLU A 97 -0.85 -8.37 -16.95
C GLU A 97 -0.68 -8.80 -18.42
N LEU A 98 0.44 -8.44 -19.06
CA LEU A 98 0.77 -8.89 -20.41
C LEU A 98 0.89 -10.41 -20.49
N VAL A 99 1.62 -11.03 -19.57
CA VAL A 99 1.78 -12.50 -19.50
C VAL A 99 0.43 -13.19 -19.35
N LYS A 100 -0.45 -12.65 -18.50
CA LYS A 100 -1.82 -13.18 -18.31
C LYS A 100 -2.63 -13.12 -19.60
N ASN A 101 -2.66 -11.96 -20.27
CA ASN A 101 -3.42 -11.79 -21.52
C ASN A 101 -2.91 -12.72 -22.63
N SER A 102 -1.60 -12.98 -22.71
CA SER A 102 -1.05 -13.97 -23.64
C SER A 102 -1.44 -15.41 -23.32
N SER A 103 -1.62 -15.75 -22.04
CA SER A 103 -2.11 -17.09 -21.63
C SER A 103 -3.57 -17.28 -22.03
N GLU A 104 -4.43 -16.30 -21.77
CA GLU A 104 -5.85 -16.36 -22.14
C GLU A 104 -6.05 -16.43 -23.67
N ALA A 105 -5.17 -15.80 -24.46
CA ALA A 105 -5.22 -15.89 -25.93
C ALA A 105 -4.84 -17.28 -26.48
N ASN A 106 -3.97 -18.03 -25.78
CA ASN A 106 -3.45 -19.30 -26.24
C ASN A 106 -4.36 -20.50 -25.90
N GLU A 107 -5.26 -20.36 -24.92
CA GLU A 107 -6.27 -21.37 -24.57
C GLU A 107 -7.52 -21.34 -25.45
N ASN A 108 -7.69 -20.29 -26.27
CA ASN A 108 -8.85 -20.10 -27.17
C ASN A 108 -8.63 -20.60 -28.61
N PHE A 109 -7.54 -21.33 -28.87
CA PHE A 109 -7.21 -22.01 -30.14
C PHE A 109 -7.07 -23.51 -29.93
#